data_AF-A0A957LF24-F1
#
_entry.id   AF-A0A957LF24-F1
#
_cell.length_a   1.000
_cell.length_b   1.000
_cell.length_c   1.000
_cell.angle_alpha   90.00
_cell.angle_beta   90.00
_cell.angle_gamma   90.00
#
_symmetry.space_group_name_H-M   'P 1'
#
loop_
_entity.id
_entity.type
_entity.pdbx_description
1 polymer ?
#
loop_
_entity_poly.entity_id
_entity_poly.type
_entity_poly.pdbx_seq_one_letter_code
_entity_poly.pdbx_strand_id
1 'polypeptide(L)'
;IEPPQILASSSNEIAWVKASPSDTVEVFVVESNPPYTAGEGKRFVGSAVADANGLAAVTLMGVSGGTKLTATTTDVLGNTSQFAQNRTVADYDCNSTPPSPALTAERNDDQVVLDWPSVSDATGYHVYRTTDPQTPLTAAHLYAVVTTSSFTDYEAFEEGSEAYYTVRTTACGQESADSNWLATYQLVVKSGWNLLAWPIVPLQTELDMAVGDQLRGTNSPQTADRIMTWNPVSRSYQSYWYCGGACADWGQPWANHWLAGYNPSTAVIRTDQGFWVQNRASFEQTIMVIGTVANSTRSQTIQSGWNLLGYSSADDKTLAQLNLPMTGTNDPTTSNQIIYWDAAGQQYQTAWFCACPTWGEAYHNKWLTLDFTASPIMIKSGTGFWYLNRTNGVFSWQLP
;
A
#
# COMPACT_ATOMS: atom_id res chain seq x y z
N ILE A 1 23.34 45.27 6.80
CA ILE A 1 22.27 44.31 6.46
C ILE A 1 22.27 43.15 7.45
N GLU A 2 21.18 42.39 7.55
CA GLU A 2 21.07 41.27 8.51
C GLU A 2 21.98 40.10 8.11
N PRO A 3 22.55 39.38 9.09
CA PRO A 3 23.34 38.18 8.81
C PRO A 3 22.46 37.06 8.26
N PRO A 4 22.97 36.24 7.32
CA PRO A 4 22.23 35.09 6.83
C PRO A 4 22.10 33.98 7.89
N GLN A 5 21.25 33.00 7.61
CA GLN A 5 21.13 31.78 8.41
C GLN A 5 21.47 30.55 7.57
N ILE A 6 22.46 29.77 8.01
CA ILE A 6 22.77 28.47 7.39
C ILE A 6 21.72 27.45 7.86
N LEU A 7 20.89 26.96 6.95
CA LEU A 7 19.78 26.04 7.21
C LEU A 7 20.21 24.58 7.19
N ALA A 8 21.18 24.22 6.34
CA ALA A 8 21.78 22.89 6.24
C ALA A 8 23.14 22.97 5.52
N SER A 9 24.03 22.00 5.78
CA SER A 9 25.34 21.90 5.12
C SER A 9 25.87 20.48 5.21
N SER A 10 26.30 19.90 4.09
CA SER A 10 26.91 18.56 3.99
C SER A 10 28.38 18.63 3.58
N SER A 11 29.11 17.53 3.78
CA SER A 11 30.54 17.41 3.50
C SER A 11 30.89 17.56 2.02
N ASN A 12 29.93 17.35 1.09
CA ASN A 12 30.28 17.12 -0.31
C ASN A 12 29.54 17.91 -1.37
N GLU A 13 28.58 18.80 -1.08
CA GLU A 13 27.93 19.50 -2.20
C GLU A 13 27.43 20.90 -1.90
N ILE A 14 26.49 21.13 -0.98
CA ILE A 14 25.77 22.41 -0.90
C ILE A 14 25.48 22.82 0.56
N ALA A 15 25.69 24.11 0.87
CA ALA A 15 25.05 24.77 2.02
C ALA A 15 23.78 25.49 1.57
N TRP A 16 22.67 25.24 2.26
CA TRP A 16 21.43 25.98 2.09
C TRP A 16 21.42 27.16 3.05
N VAL A 17 21.32 28.38 2.50
CA VAL A 17 21.43 29.61 3.29
C VAL A 17 20.22 30.50 3.05
N LYS A 18 19.57 30.94 4.13
CA LYS A 18 18.52 31.97 4.09
C LYS A 18 19.17 33.36 4.18
N ALA A 19 18.82 34.24 3.26
CA ALA A 19 19.28 35.63 3.14
C ALA A 19 18.14 36.52 2.58
N SER A 20 18.39 37.82 2.41
CA SER A 20 17.47 38.67 1.65
C SER A 20 17.53 38.31 0.16
N PRO A 21 16.43 38.38 -0.59
CA PRO A 21 16.43 38.11 -2.03
C PRO A 21 17.48 38.95 -2.77
N SER A 22 18.19 38.33 -3.72
CA SER A 22 19.27 38.93 -4.51
C SER A 22 20.57 39.27 -3.75
N ASP A 23 20.65 39.04 -2.43
CA ASP A 23 21.92 39.19 -1.71
C ASP A 23 22.92 38.10 -2.17
N THR A 24 24.19 38.46 -2.25
CA THR A 24 25.27 37.49 -2.45
C THR A 24 25.63 36.87 -1.11
N VAL A 25 25.51 35.55 -0.98
CA VAL A 25 25.94 34.78 0.18
C VAL A 25 27.35 34.26 -0.04
N GLU A 26 28.23 34.47 0.94
CA GLU A 26 29.58 33.92 0.98
C GLU A 26 29.74 33.04 2.22
N VAL A 27 30.28 31.82 2.06
CA VAL A 27 30.40 30.82 3.12
C VAL A 27 31.88 30.56 3.44
N PHE A 28 32.20 30.42 4.72
CA PHE A 28 33.55 30.27 5.23
C PHE A 28 33.64 29.15 6.27
N VAL A 29 34.78 28.46 6.34
CA VAL A 29 35.16 27.68 7.54
C VAL A 29 35.46 28.65 8.68
N VAL A 30 34.94 28.35 9.85
CA VAL A 30 35.12 29.15 11.07
C VAL A 30 36.58 29.11 11.51
N GLU A 31 37.11 30.26 11.92
CA GLU A 31 38.40 30.31 12.59
C GLU A 31 38.37 29.51 13.90
N SER A 32 39.29 28.55 14.03
CA SER A 32 39.41 27.75 15.24
C SER A 32 39.85 28.66 16.38
N ASN A 33 38.93 28.94 17.31
CA ASN A 33 39.11 29.47 18.68
C ASN A 33 38.39 30.79 19.03
N PRO A 34 37.06 30.89 18.85
CA PRO A 34 36.24 31.72 19.74
C PRO A 34 35.21 30.91 20.56
N PRO A 35 34.92 31.30 21.81
CA PRO A 35 33.86 30.72 22.64
C PRO A 35 32.44 31.14 22.20
N TYR A 36 32.30 31.79 21.04
CA TYR A 36 31.07 32.45 20.59
C TYR A 36 30.27 31.60 19.59
N THR A 37 28.95 31.82 19.55
CA THR A 37 28.00 31.11 18.67
C THR A 37 28.10 31.57 17.21
N ALA A 38 28.70 32.72 16.93
CA ALA A 38 29.08 33.19 15.60
C ALA A 38 30.60 33.42 15.58
N GLY A 39 31.31 32.74 14.68
CA GLY A 39 32.76 32.82 14.53
C GLY A 39 33.15 33.55 13.25
N GLU A 40 34.35 34.12 13.23
CA GLU A 40 34.91 34.77 12.05
C GLU A 40 35.27 33.74 10.97
N GLY A 41 35.20 34.16 9.71
CA GLY A 41 35.57 33.33 8.56
C GLY A 41 37.09 33.22 8.39
N LYS A 42 37.63 32.00 8.46
CA LYS A 42 39.06 31.69 8.23
C LYS A 42 39.37 31.38 6.77
N ARG A 43 38.51 30.60 6.12
CA ARG A 43 38.73 30.11 4.75
C ARG A 43 37.42 30.12 3.99
N PHE A 44 37.38 30.86 2.88
CA PHE A 44 36.26 30.84 1.94
C PHE A 44 36.06 29.44 1.34
N VAL A 45 34.81 28.99 1.24
CA VAL A 45 34.45 27.67 0.72
C VAL A 45 33.41 27.69 -0.39
N GLY A 46 32.71 28.80 -0.59
CA GLY A 46 31.73 28.91 -1.68
C GLY A 46 30.89 30.17 -1.58
N SER A 47 30.20 30.50 -2.67
CA SER A 47 29.25 31.61 -2.73
C SER A 47 28.08 31.29 -3.66
N ALA A 48 26.93 31.92 -3.41
CA ALA A 48 25.79 31.92 -4.35
C ALA A 48 24.94 33.17 -4.14
N VAL A 49 24.13 33.53 -5.13
CA VAL A 49 23.15 34.62 -5.01
C VAL A 49 21.83 34.02 -4.52
N ALA A 50 21.20 34.65 -3.52
CA ALA A 50 19.91 34.24 -3.03
C ALA A 50 18.81 34.47 -4.07
N ASP A 51 17.93 33.49 -4.25
CA ASP A 51 16.81 33.55 -5.19
C ASP A 51 15.73 34.56 -4.77
N ALA A 52 14.64 34.63 -5.54
CA ALA A 52 13.51 35.52 -5.24
C ALA A 52 12.84 35.25 -3.87
N ASN A 53 13.03 34.05 -3.31
CA ASN A 53 12.53 33.66 -2.00
C ASN A 53 13.59 33.85 -0.89
N GLY A 54 14.78 34.37 -1.22
CA GLY A 54 15.87 34.56 -0.26
C GLY A 54 16.59 33.26 0.11
N LEU A 55 16.55 32.23 -0.75
CA LEU A 55 17.28 30.98 -0.55
C LEU A 55 18.50 30.91 -1.48
N ALA A 56 19.67 30.58 -0.94
CA ALA A 56 20.90 30.38 -1.69
C ALA A 56 21.40 28.94 -1.54
N ALA A 57 21.70 28.29 -2.67
CA ALA A 57 22.36 26.98 -2.74
C ALA A 57 23.85 27.19 -3.00
N VAL A 58 24.68 27.14 -1.95
CA VAL A 58 26.11 27.44 -2.04
C VAL A 58 26.92 26.16 -2.21
N THR A 59 27.52 25.95 -3.38
CA THR A 59 28.43 24.82 -3.59
C THR A 59 29.69 24.96 -2.73
N LEU A 60 30.02 23.95 -1.93
CA LEU A 60 31.13 24.00 -0.97
C LEU A 60 32.39 23.29 -1.49
N MET A 61 33.56 23.89 -1.29
CA MET A 61 34.86 23.33 -1.70
C MET A 61 35.74 22.95 -0.50
N GLY A 62 36.13 21.67 -0.45
CA GLY A 62 37.12 21.16 0.49
C GLY A 62 36.68 21.27 1.95
N VAL A 63 35.43 20.93 2.26
CA VAL A 63 34.89 20.81 3.62
C VAL A 63 34.66 19.33 3.94
N SER A 64 34.75 18.94 5.21
CA SER A 64 34.43 17.58 5.66
C SER A 64 33.37 17.63 6.75
N GLY A 65 32.72 16.49 7.04
CA GLY A 65 31.87 16.35 8.20
C GLY A 65 32.56 16.84 9.48
N GLY A 66 31.81 17.49 10.35
CA GLY A 66 32.32 18.09 11.59
C GLY A 66 32.97 19.48 11.43
N THR A 67 33.20 19.96 10.20
CA THR A 67 33.70 21.33 9.97
C THR A 67 32.66 22.36 10.43
N LYS A 68 33.04 23.43 11.11
CA LYS A 68 32.12 24.55 11.39
C LYS A 68 32.16 25.59 10.28
N LEU A 69 31.00 26.00 9.80
CA LEU A 69 30.81 27.04 8.79
C LEU A 69 30.17 28.29 9.40
N THR A 70 30.50 29.45 8.82
CA THR A 70 29.85 30.74 9.01
C THR A 70 29.59 31.36 7.63
N ALA A 71 28.78 32.40 7.55
CA ALA A 71 28.45 33.05 6.29
C ALA A 71 28.22 34.55 6.46
N THR A 72 28.38 35.29 5.38
CA THR A 72 28.00 36.71 5.24
C THR A 72 27.07 36.88 4.04
N THR A 73 26.28 37.94 4.05
CA THR A 73 25.57 38.44 2.87
C THR A 73 26.14 39.79 2.45
N THR A 74 26.07 40.09 1.16
CA THR A 74 26.34 41.42 0.59
C THR A 74 25.17 41.83 -0.30
N ASP A 75 24.58 42.99 -0.03
CA ASP A 75 23.47 43.54 -0.83
C ASP A 75 23.96 44.13 -2.16
N VAL A 76 23.02 44.51 -3.03
CA VAL A 76 23.31 45.13 -4.34
C VAL A 76 24.02 46.49 -4.24
N LEU A 77 24.03 47.11 -3.05
CA LEU A 77 24.71 48.38 -2.78
C LEU A 77 26.13 48.15 -2.21
N GLY A 78 26.54 46.90 -2.00
CA GLY A 78 27.84 46.52 -1.48
C GLY A 78 27.95 46.55 0.05
N ASN A 79 26.85 46.66 0.79
CA ASN A 79 26.88 46.55 2.25
C ASN A 79 26.98 45.09 2.67
N THR A 80 27.91 44.74 3.54
CA THR A 80 28.09 43.36 4.04
C THR A 80 27.53 43.20 5.46
N SER A 81 26.94 42.04 5.74
CA SER A 81 26.43 41.67 7.06
C SER A 81 27.55 41.35 8.07
N GLN A 82 27.18 41.17 9.34
CA GLN A 82 28.01 40.40 10.28
C GLN A 82 28.02 38.90 9.90
N PHE A 83 28.93 38.14 10.50
CA PHE A 83 28.97 36.68 10.36
C PHE A 83 27.73 36.02 10.98
N ALA A 84 27.21 35.01 10.28
CA ALA A 84 26.11 34.16 10.73
C ALA A 84 26.48 33.32 11.96
N GLN A 85 25.46 32.75 12.61
CA GLN A 85 25.69 31.69 13.59
C GLN A 85 26.39 30.49 12.96
N ASN A 86 27.35 29.94 13.70
CA ASN A 86 28.14 28.81 13.27
C ASN A 86 27.26 27.58 13.08
N ARG A 87 27.41 26.88 11.96
CA ARG A 87 26.79 25.59 11.72
C ARG A 87 27.83 24.51 11.49
N THR A 88 27.73 23.41 12.21
CA THR A 88 28.55 22.23 11.97
C THR A 88 28.05 21.52 10.71
N VAL A 89 28.94 21.26 9.76
CA VAL A 89 28.71 20.41 8.59
C VAL A 89 28.34 19.03 9.08
N ALA A 90 27.15 18.57 8.69
CA ALA A 90 26.72 17.22 9.00
C ALA A 90 27.68 16.24 8.34
N ASP A 91 28.06 15.20 9.07
CA ASP A 91 28.87 14.08 8.58
C ASP A 91 27.95 13.13 7.81
N TYR A 92 27.36 13.63 6.72
CA TYR A 92 26.58 12.78 5.82
C TYR A 92 27.51 12.28 4.72
N ASP A 93 27.67 10.96 4.67
CA ASP A 93 28.44 10.30 3.61
C ASP A 93 27.62 10.29 2.32
N CYS A 94 27.71 11.35 1.53
CA CYS A 94 27.11 11.40 0.20
C CYS A 94 27.75 10.39 -0.78
N ASN A 95 28.70 9.55 -0.35
CA ASN A 95 29.14 8.38 -1.14
C ASN A 95 28.21 7.17 -0.96
N SER A 96 27.20 7.26 -0.08
CA SER A 96 26.21 6.21 0.15
C SER A 96 24.82 6.65 -0.28
N THR A 97 24.05 5.74 -0.87
CA THR A 97 22.63 5.97 -1.18
C THR A 97 21.85 6.10 0.13
N PRO A 98 20.90 7.05 0.25
CA PRO A 98 20.09 7.18 1.46
C PRO A 98 19.30 5.90 1.76
N PRO A 99 18.98 5.61 3.02
CA PRO A 99 18.10 4.49 3.37
C PRO A 99 16.69 4.66 2.78
N SER A 100 16.11 3.55 2.31
CA SER A 100 14.70 3.51 1.90
C SER A 100 13.78 3.62 3.13
N PRO A 101 12.68 4.39 3.05
CA PRO A 101 11.73 4.47 4.14
C PRO A 101 10.88 3.19 4.25
N ALA A 102 10.26 2.97 5.41
CA ALA A 102 9.23 1.94 5.59
C ALA A 102 7.86 2.58 5.38
N LEU A 103 7.19 2.23 4.30
CA LEU A 103 5.95 2.86 3.85
C LEU A 103 4.73 2.17 4.47
N THR A 104 3.88 2.95 5.13
CA THR A 104 2.56 2.54 5.62
C THR A 104 1.48 3.39 4.97
N ALA A 105 0.22 2.95 5.08
CA ALA A 105 -0.90 3.76 4.65
C ALA A 105 -2.15 3.46 5.46
N GLU A 106 -3.06 4.43 5.46
CA GLU A 106 -4.39 4.30 6.03
C GLU A 106 -5.42 4.92 5.11
N ARG A 107 -6.67 4.43 5.25
CA ARG A 107 -7.81 5.01 4.53
C ARG A 107 -8.29 6.22 5.32
N ASN A 108 -8.53 7.31 4.61
CA ASN A 108 -9.21 8.48 5.15
C ASN A 108 -10.36 8.83 4.20
N ASP A 109 -11.57 8.35 4.51
CA ASP A 109 -12.73 8.37 3.61
C ASP A 109 -12.39 7.77 2.23
N ASP A 110 -12.54 8.54 1.16
CA ASP A 110 -12.23 8.14 -0.23
C ASP A 110 -10.78 8.48 -0.63
N GLN A 111 -9.88 8.63 0.35
CA GLN A 111 -8.47 9.01 0.15
C GLN A 111 -7.55 7.97 0.79
N VAL A 112 -6.30 7.93 0.32
CA VAL A 112 -5.23 7.20 0.99
C VAL A 112 -4.21 8.16 1.56
N VAL A 113 -3.92 8.02 2.85
CA VAL A 113 -2.82 8.72 3.50
C VAL A 113 -1.64 7.78 3.56
N LEU A 114 -0.59 8.12 2.82
CA LEU A 114 0.71 7.46 2.90
C LEU A 114 1.51 8.10 4.04
N ASP A 115 2.15 7.27 4.85
CA ASP A 115 2.99 7.70 5.97
C ASP A 115 4.26 6.86 6.03
N TRP A 116 5.34 7.47 6.50
CA TRP A 116 6.59 6.76 6.76
C TRP A 116 7.38 7.44 7.86
N PRO A 117 8.24 6.71 8.60
CA PRO A 117 9.16 7.34 9.54
C PRO A 117 10.13 8.29 8.83
N SER A 118 10.40 9.45 9.43
CA SER A 118 11.43 10.36 8.93
C SER A 118 12.79 9.66 8.89
N VAL A 119 13.51 9.84 7.79
CA VAL A 119 14.85 9.28 7.57
C VAL A 119 15.87 10.36 7.92
N SER A 120 16.88 10.02 8.70
CA SER A 120 17.95 10.97 9.07
C SER A 120 18.55 11.58 7.82
N ASP A 121 18.74 12.90 7.85
CA ASP A 121 19.41 13.67 6.80
C ASP A 121 18.69 13.69 5.44
N ALA A 122 17.46 13.18 5.36
CA ALA A 122 16.61 13.33 4.18
C ALA A 122 16.33 14.81 3.91
N THR A 123 16.51 15.22 2.65
CA THR A 123 16.10 16.55 2.17
C THR A 123 14.65 16.56 1.68
N GLY A 124 14.06 15.37 1.49
CA GLY A 124 12.68 15.16 1.07
C GLY A 124 12.46 13.73 0.60
N TYR A 125 11.33 13.50 -0.06
CA TYR A 125 10.89 12.20 -0.55
C TYR A 125 10.22 12.35 -1.90
N HIS A 126 10.44 11.35 -2.75
CA HIS A 126 9.74 11.19 -4.01
C HIS A 126 8.71 10.07 -3.86
N VAL A 127 7.45 10.40 -4.08
CA VAL A 127 6.33 9.46 -4.07
C VAL A 127 6.07 9.04 -5.50
N TYR A 128 6.17 7.75 -5.77
CA TYR A 128 5.89 7.16 -7.08
C TYR A 128 4.53 6.47 -7.06
N ARG A 129 3.76 6.61 -8.14
CA ARG A 129 2.44 5.99 -8.34
C ARG A 129 2.38 5.33 -9.72
N THR A 130 1.87 4.11 -9.80
CA THR A 130 1.64 3.37 -11.05
C THR A 130 0.36 2.54 -10.94
N THR A 131 -0.16 2.08 -12.09
CA THR A 131 -1.26 1.10 -12.18
C THR A 131 -0.75 -0.33 -12.43
N ASP A 132 0.55 -0.51 -12.63
CA ASP A 132 1.19 -1.81 -12.84
C ASP A 132 2.47 -1.92 -11.99
N PRO A 133 2.48 -2.74 -10.93
CA PRO A 133 3.63 -2.89 -10.05
C PRO A 133 4.77 -3.71 -10.69
N GLN A 134 4.55 -4.33 -11.85
CA GLN A 134 5.59 -5.07 -12.58
C GLN A 134 6.41 -4.16 -13.51
N THR A 135 5.91 -2.96 -13.82
CA THR A 135 6.60 -2.02 -14.69
C THR A 135 7.69 -1.29 -13.92
N PRO A 136 8.96 -1.27 -14.42
CA PRO A 136 10.03 -0.50 -13.79
C PRO A 136 9.68 0.98 -13.63
N LEU A 137 9.85 1.50 -12.42
CA LEU A 137 9.59 2.90 -12.13
C LEU A 137 10.61 3.82 -12.79
N THR A 138 10.12 4.95 -13.28
CA THR A 138 10.89 5.99 -13.96
C THR A 138 10.32 7.35 -13.55
N ALA A 139 10.95 8.45 -13.98
CA ALA A 139 10.45 9.80 -13.72
C ALA A 139 9.00 10.04 -14.20
N ALA A 140 8.49 9.24 -15.15
CA ALA A 140 7.10 9.34 -15.61
C ALA A 140 6.08 8.89 -14.55
N HIS A 141 6.51 8.11 -13.56
CA HIS A 141 5.68 7.62 -12.45
C HIS A 141 5.83 8.48 -11.18
N LEU A 142 6.65 9.54 -11.23
CA LEU A 142 6.81 10.46 -10.11
C LEU A 142 5.49 11.22 -9.91
N TYR A 143 4.84 10.97 -8.78
CA TYR A 143 3.54 11.54 -8.47
C TYR A 143 3.66 12.80 -7.61
N ALA A 144 4.57 12.79 -6.63
CA ALA A 144 4.81 13.94 -5.78
C ALA A 144 6.25 14.03 -5.28
N VAL A 145 6.68 15.26 -5.00
CA VAL A 145 7.92 15.58 -4.28
C VAL A 145 7.52 16.29 -2.99
N VAL A 146 7.85 15.70 -1.84
CA VAL A 146 7.43 16.20 -0.52
C VAL A 146 8.63 16.35 0.40
N THR A 147 8.58 17.31 1.32
CA THR A 147 9.60 17.50 2.35
C THR A 147 9.19 16.92 3.71
N THR A 148 7.92 16.56 3.86
CA THR A 148 7.35 15.89 5.03
C THR A 148 7.29 14.38 4.82
N SER A 149 7.21 13.62 5.91
CA SER A 149 7.18 12.16 5.87
C SER A 149 5.77 11.56 5.71
N SER A 150 4.90 12.27 4.97
CA SER A 150 3.53 11.89 4.69
C SER A 150 3.05 12.53 3.40
N PHE A 151 2.13 11.87 2.70
CA PHE A 151 1.47 12.34 1.50
C PHE A 151 0.04 11.78 1.40
N THR A 152 -0.92 12.60 1.00
CA THR A 152 -2.32 12.17 0.80
C THR A 152 -2.63 12.14 -0.68
N ASP A 153 -3.07 10.99 -1.19
CA ASP A 153 -3.60 10.86 -2.54
C ASP A 153 -5.14 10.91 -2.50
N TYR A 154 -5.68 11.97 -3.09
CA TYR A 154 -7.10 12.25 -3.20
C TYR A 154 -7.76 11.51 -4.37
N GLU A 155 -6.98 10.93 -5.28
CA GLU A 155 -7.44 10.28 -6.51
C GLU A 155 -7.24 8.75 -6.47
N ALA A 156 -6.92 8.20 -5.29
CA ALA A 156 -6.56 6.79 -5.13
C ALA A 156 -7.73 5.82 -5.31
N PHE A 157 -8.97 6.32 -5.20
CA PHE A 157 -10.20 5.56 -5.30
C PHE A 157 -11.20 6.12 -6.33
N GLU A 158 -10.73 6.89 -7.31
CA GLU A 158 -11.54 7.21 -8.48
C GLU A 158 -11.95 5.95 -9.26
N GLU A 159 -13.04 5.99 -10.02
CA GLU A 159 -13.56 4.80 -10.68
C GLU A 159 -12.52 4.17 -11.62
N GLY A 160 -12.14 2.92 -11.33
CA GLY A 160 -11.11 2.19 -12.08
C GLY A 160 -9.66 2.48 -11.69
N SER A 161 -9.40 3.25 -10.62
CA SER A 161 -8.05 3.55 -10.14
C SER A 161 -7.54 2.47 -9.17
N GLU A 162 -6.95 1.41 -9.71
CA GLU A 162 -5.98 0.61 -8.94
C GLU A 162 -4.65 1.38 -8.92
N ALA A 163 -4.09 1.61 -7.73
CA ALA A 163 -2.84 2.35 -7.63
C ALA A 163 -1.84 1.63 -6.74
N TYR A 164 -0.59 1.68 -7.16
CA TYR A 164 0.56 1.08 -6.49
C TYR A 164 1.57 2.17 -6.16
N TYR A 165 2.02 2.19 -4.91
CA TYR A 165 2.88 3.23 -4.37
C TYR A 165 4.19 2.68 -3.84
N THR A 166 5.25 3.44 -4.06
CA THR A 166 6.51 3.33 -3.33
C THR A 166 7.07 4.72 -3.10
N VAL A 167 7.91 4.86 -2.07
CA VAL A 167 8.54 6.12 -1.71
C VAL A 167 10.05 5.94 -1.69
N ARG A 168 10.76 6.91 -2.26
CA ARG A 168 12.22 7.00 -2.18
C ARG A 168 12.62 8.20 -1.34
N THR A 169 13.55 7.99 -0.42
CA THR A 169 14.21 9.08 0.31
C THR A 169 15.13 9.83 -0.65
N THR A 170 15.11 11.16 -0.59
CA THR A 170 16.07 12.01 -1.31
C THR A 170 17.06 12.64 -0.34
N ALA A 171 18.34 12.55 -0.66
CA ALA A 171 19.44 13.21 0.06
C ALA A 171 20.65 13.38 -0.87
N CYS A 172 21.37 14.50 -0.77
CA CYS A 172 22.50 14.85 -1.66
C CYS A 172 22.21 14.63 -3.17
N GLY A 173 21.00 14.96 -3.65
CA GLY A 173 20.63 14.74 -5.05
C GLY A 173 20.54 13.26 -5.49
N GLN A 174 20.65 12.32 -4.54
CA GLN A 174 20.47 10.88 -4.75
C GLN A 174 19.09 10.44 -4.24
N GLU A 175 18.59 9.35 -4.80
CA GLU A 175 17.44 8.61 -4.28
C GLU A 175 17.88 7.31 -3.60
N SER A 176 17.10 6.88 -2.61
CA SER A 176 17.21 5.53 -2.05
C SER A 176 16.69 4.47 -3.03
N ALA A 177 16.84 3.20 -2.68
CA ALA A 177 15.98 2.16 -3.24
C ALA A 177 14.50 2.41 -2.91
N ASP A 178 13.60 1.73 -3.64
CA ASP A 178 12.17 1.72 -3.37
C ASP A 178 11.88 1.25 -1.93
N SER A 179 10.89 1.85 -1.28
CA SER A 179 10.26 1.28 -0.09
C SER A 179 9.52 -0.02 -0.44
N ASN A 180 8.93 -0.67 0.58
CA ASN A 180 7.89 -1.66 0.30
C ASN A 180 6.76 -1.06 -0.55
N TRP A 181 6.12 -1.90 -1.34
CA TRP A 181 5.00 -1.52 -2.20
C TRP A 181 3.69 -1.58 -1.43
N LEU A 182 2.90 -0.52 -1.56
CA LEU A 182 1.50 -0.49 -1.16
C LEU A 182 0.60 -0.48 -2.39
N ALA A 183 -0.60 -1.02 -2.24
CA ALA A 183 -1.61 -1.03 -3.28
C ALA A 183 -2.96 -0.60 -2.72
N THR A 184 -3.73 0.09 -3.55
CA THR A 184 -5.14 0.37 -3.34
C THR A 184 -5.96 -0.44 -4.34
N TYR A 185 -7.09 -0.97 -3.88
CA TYR A 185 -7.98 -1.78 -4.69
C TYR A 185 -9.44 -1.47 -4.39
N GLN A 186 -10.32 -1.60 -5.38
CA GLN A 186 -11.76 -1.42 -5.22
C GLN A 186 -12.47 -2.75 -5.47
N LEU A 187 -13.09 -3.30 -4.44
CA LEU A 187 -13.95 -4.46 -4.56
C LEU A 187 -15.38 -4.01 -4.81
N VAL A 188 -15.84 -4.19 -6.04
CA VAL A 188 -17.24 -3.92 -6.42
C VAL A 188 -18.14 -5.02 -5.86
N VAL A 189 -19.10 -4.63 -5.04
CA VAL A 189 -20.08 -5.50 -4.38
C VAL A 189 -21.43 -5.33 -5.06
N LYS A 190 -21.81 -6.29 -5.91
CA LYS A 190 -23.10 -6.30 -6.61
C LYS A 190 -24.26 -6.46 -5.63
N SER A 191 -25.45 -5.98 -5.97
CA SER A 191 -26.64 -6.23 -5.16
C SER A 191 -26.89 -7.74 -5.03
N GLY A 192 -27.25 -8.19 -3.83
CA GLY A 192 -27.37 -9.61 -3.50
C GLY A 192 -26.07 -10.19 -2.93
N TRP A 193 -25.77 -11.43 -3.28
CA TRP A 193 -24.63 -12.16 -2.75
C TRP A 193 -23.38 -11.96 -3.61
N ASN A 194 -22.23 -11.89 -2.95
CA ASN A 194 -20.91 -11.81 -3.53
C ASN A 194 -19.99 -12.73 -2.74
N LEU A 195 -19.15 -13.51 -3.42
CA LEU A 195 -18.11 -14.30 -2.78
C LEU A 195 -16.76 -13.64 -3.08
N LEU A 196 -16.23 -12.95 -2.07
CA LEU A 196 -15.07 -12.09 -2.19
C LEU A 196 -13.87 -12.69 -1.47
N ALA A 197 -12.72 -12.12 -1.75
CA ALA A 197 -11.46 -12.31 -1.04
C ALA A 197 -10.70 -10.98 -1.07
N TRP A 198 -9.70 -10.82 -0.20
CA TRP A 198 -8.80 -9.68 -0.34
C TRP A 198 -7.95 -9.86 -1.60
N PRO A 199 -7.83 -8.84 -2.48
CA PRO A 199 -7.03 -8.91 -3.72
C PRO A 199 -5.52 -8.76 -3.45
N ILE A 200 -5.18 -8.24 -2.28
CA ILE A 200 -3.83 -7.92 -1.80
C ILE A 200 -3.69 -8.38 -0.35
N VAL A 201 -2.50 -8.26 0.25
CA VAL A 201 -2.32 -8.52 1.69
C VAL A 201 -2.81 -7.28 2.44
N PRO A 202 -3.98 -7.30 3.10
CA PRO A 202 -4.53 -6.08 3.69
C PRO A 202 -3.71 -5.62 4.89
N LEU A 203 -3.55 -4.30 5.07
CA LEU A 203 -2.86 -3.74 6.24
C LEU A 203 -3.66 -3.95 7.53
N GLN A 204 -4.99 -4.03 7.40
CA GLN A 204 -5.92 -4.26 8.49
C GLN A 204 -6.78 -5.48 8.18
N THR A 205 -6.92 -6.40 9.14
CA THR A 205 -7.67 -7.65 8.95
C THR A 205 -8.88 -7.77 9.87
N GLU A 206 -8.97 -6.95 10.90
CA GLU A 206 -10.16 -6.84 11.76
C GLU A 206 -11.30 -6.22 10.97
N LEU A 207 -12.50 -6.79 11.06
CA LEU A 207 -13.63 -6.45 10.20
C LEU A 207 -14.00 -4.95 10.25
N ASP A 208 -13.98 -4.36 11.44
CA ASP A 208 -14.27 -2.93 11.66
C ASP A 208 -13.22 -2.01 11.03
N MET A 209 -11.97 -2.46 10.91
CA MET A 209 -10.91 -1.68 10.29
C MET A 209 -10.82 -1.93 8.78
N ALA A 210 -10.94 -3.20 8.37
CA ALA A 210 -10.79 -3.62 6.98
C ALA A 210 -11.98 -3.17 6.11
N VAL A 211 -13.21 -3.30 6.63
CA VAL A 211 -14.42 -2.89 5.92
C VAL A 211 -15.00 -1.60 6.52
N GLY A 212 -15.10 -1.52 7.85
CA GLY A 212 -15.66 -0.35 8.51
C GLY A 212 -17.07 0.00 8.03
N ASP A 213 -17.28 1.26 7.68
CA ASP A 213 -18.56 1.86 7.31
C ASP A 213 -18.88 1.84 5.80
N GLN A 214 -18.05 1.17 5.00
CA GLN A 214 -18.13 1.17 3.53
C GLN A 214 -19.33 0.41 2.97
N LEU A 215 -20.03 -0.35 3.81
CA LEU A 215 -21.25 -1.08 3.44
C LEU A 215 -22.44 -0.54 4.20
N ARG A 216 -23.64 -0.74 3.63
CA ARG A 216 -24.88 -0.21 4.18
C ARG A 216 -25.14 -0.75 5.59
N GLY A 217 -25.11 0.15 6.57
CA GLY A 217 -25.54 -0.12 7.93
C GLY A 217 -27.02 0.17 8.17
N THR A 218 -27.64 -0.60 9.06
CA THR A 218 -28.97 -0.28 9.63
C THR A 218 -29.03 -0.71 11.09
N ASN A 219 -30.14 -0.50 11.80
CA ASN A 219 -30.35 -0.99 13.16
C ASN A 219 -30.93 -2.41 13.25
N SER A 220 -30.92 -3.15 12.14
CA SER A 220 -31.47 -4.50 12.07
C SER A 220 -30.56 -5.42 11.22
N PRO A 221 -30.24 -6.64 11.71
CA PRO A 221 -29.45 -7.61 10.95
C PRO A 221 -30.15 -8.11 9.67
N GLN A 222 -31.47 -7.90 9.55
CA GLN A 222 -32.26 -8.30 8.39
C GLN A 222 -32.10 -7.33 7.21
N THR A 223 -31.83 -6.05 7.48
CA THR A 223 -31.79 -4.98 6.48
C THR A 223 -30.41 -4.37 6.27
N ALA A 224 -29.50 -4.49 7.24
CA ALA A 224 -28.10 -4.11 7.10
C ALA A 224 -27.39 -5.03 6.11
N ASP A 225 -26.27 -4.61 5.54
CA ASP A 225 -25.41 -5.53 4.82
C ASP A 225 -24.80 -6.56 5.77
N ARG A 226 -24.49 -7.73 5.21
CA ARG A 226 -24.01 -8.86 5.99
C ARG A 226 -22.74 -9.44 5.40
N ILE A 227 -21.77 -9.73 6.26
CA ILE A 227 -20.59 -10.51 5.93
C ILE A 227 -20.68 -11.88 6.59
N MET A 228 -20.26 -12.93 5.89
CA MET A 228 -20.17 -14.28 6.47
C MET A 228 -18.81 -14.91 6.20
N THR A 229 -18.19 -15.42 7.26
CA THR A 229 -16.94 -16.16 7.20
C THR A 229 -17.20 -17.63 7.47
N TRP A 230 -16.46 -18.51 6.79
CA TRP A 230 -16.53 -19.94 7.00
C TRP A 230 -15.53 -20.38 8.06
N ASN A 231 -15.98 -21.13 9.07
CA ASN A 231 -15.09 -21.81 9.99
C ASN A 231 -14.87 -23.27 9.54
N PRO A 232 -13.66 -23.64 9.10
CA PRO A 232 -13.39 -24.98 8.59
C PRO A 232 -13.39 -26.06 9.69
N VAL A 233 -13.20 -25.68 10.96
CA VAL A 233 -13.20 -26.61 12.11
C VAL A 233 -14.63 -26.99 12.48
N SER A 234 -15.50 -26.00 12.69
CA SER A 234 -16.91 -26.24 13.05
C SER A 234 -17.80 -26.53 11.85
N ARG A 235 -17.30 -26.33 10.62
CA ARG A 235 -18.05 -26.46 9.36
C ARG A 235 -19.34 -25.65 9.36
N SER A 236 -19.24 -24.42 9.84
CA SER A 236 -20.37 -23.50 9.95
C SER A 236 -19.95 -22.11 9.54
N TYR A 237 -20.93 -21.33 9.08
CA TYR A 237 -20.74 -19.91 8.88
C TYR A 237 -20.95 -19.15 10.18
N GLN A 238 -20.14 -18.11 10.36
CA GLN A 238 -20.44 -17.02 11.29
C GLN A 238 -20.87 -15.81 10.48
N SER A 239 -21.90 -15.10 10.94
CA SER A 239 -22.47 -13.93 10.27
C SER A 239 -22.29 -12.66 11.07
N TYR A 240 -21.98 -11.58 10.37
CA TYR A 240 -21.79 -10.25 10.91
C TYR A 240 -22.63 -9.26 10.12
N TRP A 241 -23.21 -8.27 10.77
CA TRP A 241 -23.97 -7.21 10.12
C TRP A 241 -23.48 -5.85 10.58
N TYR A 242 -23.54 -4.86 9.71
CA TYR A 242 -23.04 -3.53 10.04
C TYR A 242 -24.10 -2.67 10.72
N CYS A 243 -23.81 -2.19 11.93
CA CYS A 243 -24.68 -1.33 12.71
C CYS A 243 -24.32 0.14 12.48
N GLY A 244 -24.57 0.65 11.26
CA GLY A 244 -24.26 2.03 10.87
C GLY A 244 -25.48 2.96 10.89
N GLY A 245 -25.24 4.27 11.06
CA GLY A 245 -26.21 5.37 10.89
C GLY A 245 -27.44 5.30 11.80
N ALA A 246 -28.35 4.37 11.52
CA ALA A 246 -29.55 4.09 12.32
C ALA A 246 -29.26 3.50 13.72
N CYS A 247 -28.02 3.07 13.97
CA CYS A 247 -27.57 2.62 15.30
C CYS A 247 -27.01 3.74 16.18
N ALA A 248 -26.96 4.99 15.70
CA ALA A 248 -26.36 6.11 16.46
C ALA A 248 -26.93 6.24 17.88
N ASP A 249 -28.24 6.02 18.05
CA ASP A 249 -28.92 6.09 19.35
C ASP A 249 -28.51 4.99 20.35
N TRP A 250 -27.89 3.90 19.87
CA TRP A 250 -27.42 2.81 20.73
C TRP A 250 -26.08 3.15 21.38
N GLY A 251 -25.33 4.10 20.82
CA GLY A 251 -24.04 4.51 21.30
C GLY A 251 -22.98 3.40 21.24
N GLN A 252 -21.84 3.68 21.86
CA GLN A 252 -20.73 2.72 21.98
C GLN A 252 -21.10 1.59 22.96
N PRO A 253 -20.74 0.32 22.67
CA PRO A 253 -19.85 -0.13 21.60
C PRO A 253 -20.55 -0.60 20.31
N TRP A 254 -21.83 -0.24 20.07
CA TRP A 254 -22.59 -0.75 18.93
C TRP A 254 -22.57 0.16 17.70
N ALA A 255 -22.68 1.47 17.92
CA ALA A 255 -22.81 2.44 16.83
C ALA A 255 -21.55 2.46 15.96
N ASN A 256 -21.74 2.25 14.65
CA ASN A 256 -20.70 2.21 13.61
C ASN A 256 -19.74 1.02 13.70
N HIS A 257 -20.22 -0.12 14.23
CA HIS A 257 -19.45 -1.36 14.33
C HIS A 257 -20.13 -2.53 13.61
N TRP A 258 -19.35 -3.49 13.16
CA TRP A 258 -19.83 -4.80 12.74
C TRP A 258 -20.18 -5.64 13.97
N LEU A 259 -21.34 -6.28 13.95
CA LEU A 259 -21.85 -7.05 15.09
C LEU A 259 -22.04 -8.53 14.75
N ALA A 260 -21.62 -9.41 15.66
CA ALA A 260 -21.98 -10.83 15.68
C ALA A 260 -23.20 -11.02 16.60
N GLY A 261 -24.39 -11.19 16.02
CA GLY A 261 -25.62 -11.02 16.80
C GLY A 261 -25.73 -9.57 17.27
N TYR A 262 -25.83 -9.30 18.57
CA TYR A 262 -25.86 -7.92 19.11
C TYR A 262 -24.60 -7.57 19.91
N ASN A 263 -23.48 -8.25 19.63
CA ASN A 263 -22.19 -7.99 20.26
C ASN A 263 -21.18 -7.48 19.22
N PRO A 264 -20.27 -6.55 19.57
CA PRO A 264 -19.18 -6.13 18.71
C PRO A 264 -18.39 -7.33 18.18
N SER A 265 -18.08 -7.29 16.89
CA SER A 265 -17.34 -8.34 16.21
C SER A 265 -15.87 -8.28 16.57
N THR A 266 -15.27 -9.46 16.79
CA THR A 266 -13.81 -9.64 16.83
C THR A 266 -13.31 -10.39 15.60
N ALA A 267 -14.12 -10.40 14.53
CA ALA A 267 -13.82 -11.16 13.33
C ALA A 267 -12.61 -10.59 12.61
N VAL A 268 -11.75 -11.51 12.21
CA VAL A 268 -10.59 -11.24 11.38
C VAL A 268 -10.81 -11.94 10.04
N ILE A 269 -10.77 -11.20 8.95
CA ILE A 269 -10.74 -11.76 7.60
C ILE A 269 -9.29 -11.78 7.15
N ARG A 270 -8.70 -12.97 7.15
CA ARG A 270 -7.29 -13.14 6.81
C ARG A 270 -7.08 -13.06 5.30
N THR A 271 -5.85 -12.77 4.90
CA THR A 271 -5.38 -12.97 3.53
C THR A 271 -5.67 -14.40 3.06
N ASP A 272 -5.94 -14.57 1.76
CA ASP A 272 -6.20 -15.87 1.10
C ASP A 272 -7.47 -16.60 1.60
N GLN A 273 -8.29 -15.96 2.42
CA GLN A 273 -9.59 -16.48 2.87
C GLN A 273 -10.71 -15.89 2.02
N GLY A 274 -11.60 -16.77 1.53
CA GLY A 274 -12.86 -16.35 0.93
C GLY A 274 -13.91 -15.99 2.00
N PHE A 275 -14.74 -15.00 1.71
CA PHE A 275 -15.85 -14.61 2.57
C PHE A 275 -17.04 -14.14 1.72
N TRP A 276 -18.25 -14.33 2.26
CA TRP A 276 -19.44 -13.83 1.60
C TRP A 276 -19.76 -12.42 2.05
N VAL A 277 -20.21 -11.60 1.10
CA VAL A 277 -20.87 -10.33 1.35
C VAL A 277 -22.27 -10.41 0.76
N GLN A 278 -23.28 -10.10 1.56
CA GLN A 278 -24.63 -9.85 1.11
C GLN A 278 -24.88 -8.33 1.14
N ASN A 279 -24.80 -7.73 -0.04
CA ASN A 279 -25.25 -6.36 -0.26
C ASN A 279 -26.78 -6.35 -0.37
N ARG A 280 -27.44 -5.81 0.63
CA ARG A 280 -28.89 -5.64 0.71
C ARG A 280 -29.33 -4.26 0.24
N ALA A 281 -28.41 -3.41 -0.20
CA ALA A 281 -28.74 -2.26 -1.02
C ALA A 281 -29.19 -2.71 -2.42
N SER A 282 -30.03 -1.88 -3.05
CA SER A 282 -30.49 -2.10 -4.42
C SER A 282 -29.52 -1.58 -5.47
N PHE A 283 -28.32 -1.19 -5.07
CA PHE A 283 -27.27 -0.61 -5.90
C PHE A 283 -25.91 -1.22 -5.54
N GLU A 284 -24.95 -1.08 -6.44
CA GLU A 284 -23.58 -1.55 -6.22
C GLU A 284 -22.87 -0.70 -5.17
N GLN A 285 -22.14 -1.34 -4.29
CA GLN A 285 -21.29 -0.67 -3.29
C GLN A 285 -19.84 -1.05 -3.54
N THR A 286 -18.91 -0.28 -3.00
CA THR A 286 -17.47 -0.53 -3.18
C THR A 286 -16.81 -0.64 -1.82
N ILE A 287 -15.97 -1.67 -1.66
CA ILE A 287 -15.05 -1.77 -0.53
C ILE A 287 -13.67 -1.38 -1.04
N MET A 288 -13.16 -0.25 -0.56
CA MET A 288 -11.81 0.24 -0.75
C MET A 288 -10.86 -0.52 0.19
N VAL A 289 -9.84 -1.13 -0.40
CA VAL A 289 -8.86 -1.96 0.29
C VAL A 289 -7.47 -1.34 0.12
N ILE A 290 -6.73 -1.26 1.22
CA ILE A 290 -5.33 -0.85 1.23
C ILE A 290 -4.50 -1.99 1.80
N GLY A 291 -3.40 -2.31 1.12
CA GLY A 291 -2.59 -3.48 1.45
C GLY A 291 -1.18 -3.39 0.89
N THR A 292 -0.38 -4.40 1.20
CA THR A 292 0.91 -4.61 0.55
C THR A 292 0.75 -5.54 -0.65
N VAL A 293 1.60 -5.33 -1.65
CA VAL A 293 1.77 -6.29 -2.75
C VAL A 293 2.59 -7.46 -2.21
N ALA A 294 2.10 -8.69 -2.39
CA ALA A 294 2.86 -9.87 -1.99
C ALA A 294 4.17 -9.94 -2.80
N ASN A 295 5.29 -10.06 -2.09
CA ASN A 295 6.64 -10.13 -2.67
C ASN A 295 7.29 -11.51 -2.48
N SER A 296 6.52 -12.48 -2.00
CA SER A 296 6.96 -13.86 -1.77
C SER A 296 5.77 -14.80 -1.84
N THR A 297 6.05 -16.02 -2.29
CA THR A 297 5.05 -17.08 -2.39
C THR A 297 4.47 -17.41 -1.01
N ARG A 298 3.15 -17.40 -0.92
CA ARG A 298 2.37 -17.77 0.25
C ARG A 298 1.88 -19.22 0.14
N SER A 299 1.63 -19.84 1.27
CA SER A 299 1.19 -21.23 1.35
C SER A 299 -0.11 -21.33 2.13
N GLN A 300 -1.13 -21.94 1.53
CA GLN A 300 -2.38 -22.25 2.19
C GLN A 300 -2.57 -23.76 2.33
N THR A 301 -2.89 -24.22 3.54
CA THR A 301 -3.18 -25.63 3.80
C THR A 301 -4.59 -25.98 3.35
N ILE A 302 -4.71 -26.94 2.44
CA ILE A 302 -5.98 -27.43 1.92
C ILE A 302 -6.34 -28.75 2.60
N GLN A 303 -7.46 -28.75 3.31
CA GLN A 303 -7.99 -29.92 4.00
C GLN A 303 -8.73 -30.83 3.02
N SER A 304 -8.96 -32.10 3.41
CA SER A 304 -9.93 -32.95 2.71
C SER A 304 -11.34 -32.37 2.85
N GLY A 305 -12.15 -32.48 1.80
CA GLY A 305 -13.48 -31.88 1.73
C GLY A 305 -13.47 -30.45 1.20
N TRP A 306 -14.50 -29.69 1.58
CA TRP A 306 -14.72 -28.33 1.11
C TRP A 306 -13.85 -27.33 1.86
N ASN A 307 -13.17 -26.47 1.11
CA ASN A 307 -12.36 -25.36 1.60
C ASN A 307 -12.83 -24.07 0.92
N LEU A 308 -13.12 -23.03 1.71
CA LEU A 308 -13.44 -21.71 1.19
C LEU A 308 -12.14 -20.92 1.06
N LEU A 309 -11.72 -20.68 -0.18
CA LEU A 309 -10.44 -20.09 -0.51
C LEU A 309 -10.64 -18.68 -1.07
N GLY A 310 -9.65 -17.83 -0.87
CA GLY A 310 -9.56 -16.51 -1.48
C GLY A 310 -8.33 -16.43 -2.37
N TYR A 311 -8.44 -15.69 -3.47
CA TYR A 311 -7.31 -15.43 -4.36
C TYR A 311 -6.80 -14.00 -4.17
N SER A 312 -5.76 -13.85 -3.35
CA SER A 312 -5.16 -12.56 -3.02
C SER A 312 -4.02 -12.17 -3.95
N SER A 313 -4.32 -12.11 -5.24
CA SER A 313 -3.45 -11.56 -6.28
C SER A 313 -4.21 -10.52 -7.11
N ALA A 314 -3.50 -9.54 -7.68
CA ALA A 314 -4.07 -8.45 -8.46
C ALA A 314 -4.44 -8.84 -9.90
N ASP A 315 -4.10 -10.04 -10.35
CA ASP A 315 -4.32 -10.51 -11.72
C ASP A 315 -5.42 -11.57 -11.81
N ASP A 316 -6.01 -11.73 -12.99
CA ASP A 316 -7.02 -12.77 -13.23
C ASP A 316 -6.37 -14.08 -13.65
N LYS A 317 -6.85 -15.22 -13.12
CA LYS A 317 -6.35 -16.55 -13.46
C LYS A 317 -7.45 -17.49 -13.96
N THR A 318 -7.14 -18.24 -15.01
CA THR A 318 -7.91 -19.45 -15.34
C THR A 318 -7.67 -20.54 -14.29
N LEU A 319 -8.59 -21.49 -14.16
CA LEU A 319 -8.44 -22.61 -13.22
C LEU A 319 -7.16 -23.44 -13.43
N ALA A 320 -6.66 -23.51 -14.67
CA ALA A 320 -5.42 -24.21 -14.98
C ALA A 320 -4.18 -23.47 -14.47
N GLN A 321 -4.22 -22.14 -14.42
CA GLN A 321 -3.09 -21.31 -13.96
C GLN A 321 -3.01 -21.20 -12.43
N LEU A 322 -4.06 -21.56 -11.69
CA LEU A 322 -4.05 -21.54 -10.22
C LEU A 322 -3.08 -22.57 -9.60
N ASN A 323 -2.64 -23.58 -10.37
CA ASN A 323 -1.75 -24.64 -9.89
C ASN A 323 -2.25 -25.34 -8.59
N LEU A 324 -3.57 -25.43 -8.40
CA LEU A 324 -4.15 -26.24 -7.33
C LEU A 324 -3.79 -27.72 -7.57
N PRO A 325 -3.23 -28.45 -6.59
CA PRO A 325 -2.98 -29.89 -6.70
C PRO A 325 -4.22 -30.67 -7.11
N MET A 326 -4.12 -31.41 -8.22
CA MET A 326 -5.27 -31.93 -8.95
C MET A 326 -5.39 -33.44 -8.76
N THR A 327 -6.50 -33.90 -8.22
CA THR A 327 -6.92 -35.31 -8.32
C THR A 327 -8.26 -35.38 -9.04
N GLY A 328 -8.26 -36.02 -10.20
CA GLY A 328 -9.44 -36.21 -11.03
C GLY A 328 -9.68 -37.68 -11.35
N THR A 329 -10.88 -37.96 -11.83
CA THR A 329 -11.29 -39.21 -12.45
C THR A 329 -12.07 -38.85 -13.73
N ASN A 330 -12.77 -39.81 -14.34
CA ASN A 330 -13.75 -39.57 -15.40
C ASN A 330 -15.18 -39.35 -14.91
N ASP A 331 -15.36 -39.15 -13.60
CA ASP A 331 -16.65 -38.90 -12.97
C ASP A 331 -16.57 -37.63 -12.11
N PRO A 332 -17.41 -36.61 -12.37
CA PRO A 332 -17.43 -35.38 -11.57
C PRO A 332 -17.66 -35.61 -10.08
N THR A 333 -18.38 -36.67 -9.70
CA THR A 333 -18.72 -36.97 -8.29
C THR A 333 -17.55 -37.51 -7.48
N THR A 334 -16.50 -38.01 -8.13
CA THR A 334 -15.29 -38.54 -7.47
C THR A 334 -14.06 -37.66 -7.71
N SER A 335 -14.19 -36.62 -8.53
CA SER A 335 -13.13 -35.67 -8.87
C SER A 335 -13.10 -34.45 -7.96
N ASN A 336 -11.95 -33.76 -7.88
CA ASN A 336 -11.90 -32.44 -7.26
C ASN A 336 -12.81 -31.46 -8.00
N GLN A 337 -13.45 -30.56 -7.25
CA GLN A 337 -14.42 -29.61 -7.80
C GLN A 337 -14.11 -28.19 -7.35
N ILE A 338 -14.49 -27.23 -8.17
CA ILE A 338 -14.52 -25.81 -7.84
C ILE A 338 -15.95 -25.32 -8.00
N ILE A 339 -16.42 -24.57 -7.01
CA ILE A 339 -17.65 -23.80 -7.10
C ILE A 339 -17.27 -22.32 -7.03
N TYR A 340 -17.67 -21.59 -8.06
CA TYR A 340 -17.49 -20.15 -8.20
C TYR A 340 -18.86 -19.46 -8.15
N TRP A 341 -18.93 -18.28 -7.55
CA TRP A 341 -20.16 -17.50 -7.50
C TRP A 341 -20.08 -16.33 -8.50
N ASP A 342 -20.95 -16.37 -9.50
CA ASP A 342 -21.15 -15.25 -10.42
C ASP A 342 -22.10 -14.23 -9.76
N ALA A 343 -21.52 -13.17 -9.21
CA ALA A 343 -22.27 -12.11 -8.54
C ALA A 343 -23.14 -11.28 -9.51
N ALA A 344 -22.81 -11.21 -10.80
CA ALA A 344 -23.63 -10.49 -11.77
C ALA A 344 -24.90 -11.28 -12.10
N GLY A 345 -24.76 -12.61 -12.29
CA GLY A 345 -25.89 -13.51 -12.54
C GLY A 345 -26.61 -14.03 -11.28
N GLN A 346 -26.06 -13.79 -10.09
CA GLN A 346 -26.52 -14.36 -8.82
C GLN A 346 -26.68 -15.89 -8.86
N GLN A 347 -25.68 -16.57 -9.41
CA GLN A 347 -25.72 -18.01 -9.66
C GLN A 347 -24.38 -18.69 -9.43
N TYR A 348 -24.43 -19.99 -9.12
CA TYR A 348 -23.23 -20.81 -9.02
C TYR A 348 -22.77 -21.29 -10.39
N GLN A 349 -21.45 -21.27 -10.60
CA GLN A 349 -20.77 -22.02 -11.63
C GLN A 349 -19.98 -23.14 -10.99
N THR A 350 -19.90 -24.30 -11.64
CA THR A 350 -19.19 -25.48 -11.11
C THR A 350 -18.30 -26.06 -12.17
N ALA A 351 -17.08 -26.40 -11.77
CA ALA A 351 -16.14 -27.15 -12.59
C ALA A 351 -15.57 -28.34 -11.81
N TRP A 352 -15.18 -29.38 -12.52
CA TRP A 352 -14.52 -30.56 -11.96
C TRP A 352 -13.31 -30.93 -12.81
N PHE A 353 -12.29 -31.52 -12.19
CA PHE A 353 -11.06 -31.86 -12.87
C PHE A 353 -11.11 -33.26 -13.48
N CYS A 354 -10.98 -33.37 -14.80
CA CYS A 354 -11.06 -34.64 -15.54
C CYS A 354 -9.65 -35.22 -15.76
N ALA A 355 -9.26 -36.23 -14.98
CA ALA A 355 -8.05 -37.01 -15.26
C ALA A 355 -8.40 -38.21 -16.15
N CYS A 356 -8.78 -37.93 -17.39
CA CYS A 356 -9.47 -38.84 -18.30
C CYS A 356 -8.62 -39.26 -19.53
N PRO A 357 -7.57 -40.09 -19.38
CA PRO A 357 -6.60 -40.35 -20.46
C PRO A 357 -7.24 -41.03 -21.69
N THR A 358 -8.37 -41.72 -21.53
CA THR A 358 -9.07 -42.40 -22.62
C THR A 358 -10.04 -41.51 -23.41
N TRP A 359 -10.28 -40.26 -22.97
CA TRP A 359 -11.23 -39.34 -23.60
C TRP A 359 -10.55 -38.39 -24.61
N GLY A 360 -9.22 -38.42 -24.70
CA GLY A 360 -8.44 -37.57 -25.58
C GLY A 360 -7.99 -36.26 -24.94
N GLU A 361 -7.09 -35.54 -25.62
CA GLU A 361 -6.41 -34.35 -25.09
C GLU A 361 -7.34 -33.15 -24.81
N ALA A 362 -8.49 -33.11 -25.47
CA ALA A 362 -9.50 -32.07 -25.23
C ALA A 362 -10.11 -32.14 -23.83
N TYR A 363 -10.06 -33.31 -23.17
CA TYR A 363 -10.69 -33.56 -21.87
C TYR A 363 -9.68 -33.94 -20.79
N HIS A 364 -8.63 -34.70 -21.13
CA HIS A 364 -7.65 -35.15 -20.14
C HIS A 364 -6.87 -33.97 -19.54
N ASN A 365 -6.79 -33.93 -18.21
CA ASN A 365 -6.15 -32.88 -17.43
C ASN A 365 -6.75 -31.49 -17.66
N LYS A 366 -8.08 -31.43 -17.79
CA LYS A 366 -8.84 -30.18 -17.96
C LYS A 366 -9.90 -30.02 -16.88
N TRP A 367 -10.20 -28.77 -16.57
CA TRP A 367 -11.38 -28.40 -15.80
C TRP A 367 -12.59 -28.36 -16.73
N LEU A 368 -13.61 -29.15 -16.43
CA LEU A 368 -14.82 -29.27 -17.23
C LEU A 368 -16.05 -28.80 -16.44
N THR A 369 -17.06 -28.30 -17.15
CA THR A 369 -18.41 -28.10 -16.61
C THR A 369 -19.10 -29.46 -16.40
N LEU A 370 -20.25 -29.48 -15.72
CA LEU A 370 -21.05 -30.70 -15.56
C LEU A 370 -21.57 -31.27 -16.89
N ASP A 371 -21.67 -30.43 -17.92
CA ASP A 371 -22.03 -30.82 -19.29
C ASP A 371 -20.82 -31.23 -20.14
N PHE A 372 -19.67 -31.52 -19.50
CA PHE A 372 -18.46 -32.02 -20.15
C PHE A 372 -17.82 -31.06 -21.17
N THR A 373 -18.02 -29.75 -21.02
CA THR A 373 -17.33 -28.72 -21.82
C THR A 373 -16.20 -28.08 -21.03
N ALA A 374 -15.22 -27.44 -21.70
CA ALA A 374 -14.17 -26.72 -20.99
C ALA A 374 -14.76 -25.63 -20.07
N SER A 375 -14.30 -25.57 -18.83
CA SER A 375 -14.80 -24.61 -17.85
C SER A 375 -14.47 -23.17 -18.27
N PRO A 376 -15.46 -22.25 -18.30
CA PRO A 376 -15.22 -20.83 -18.54
C PRO A 376 -14.80 -20.06 -17.28
N ILE A 377 -14.72 -20.74 -16.12
CA ILE A 377 -14.45 -20.07 -14.85
C ILE A 377 -13.06 -19.43 -14.87
N MET A 378 -13.05 -18.14 -14.55
CA MET A 378 -11.86 -17.34 -14.31
C MET A 378 -11.95 -16.81 -12.89
N ILE A 379 -10.95 -17.12 -12.06
CA ILE A 379 -10.83 -16.54 -10.73
C ILE A 379 -10.26 -15.16 -10.90
N LYS A 380 -11.11 -14.16 -10.66
CA LYS A 380 -10.73 -12.76 -10.77
C LYS A 380 -10.04 -12.30 -9.50
N SER A 381 -9.23 -11.25 -9.61
CA SER A 381 -8.72 -10.57 -8.42
C SER A 381 -9.85 -10.22 -7.46
N GLY A 382 -9.64 -10.45 -6.16
CA GLY A 382 -10.61 -10.13 -5.12
C GLY A 382 -11.81 -11.08 -5.03
N THR A 383 -11.79 -12.22 -5.73
CA THR A 383 -12.87 -13.21 -5.66
C THR A 383 -12.51 -14.41 -4.78
N GLY A 384 -13.50 -14.88 -4.03
CA GLY A 384 -13.42 -16.14 -3.30
C GLY A 384 -14.04 -17.28 -4.11
N PHE A 385 -13.68 -18.51 -3.77
CA PHE A 385 -14.27 -19.71 -4.37
C PHE A 385 -14.19 -20.90 -3.43
N TRP A 386 -15.05 -21.87 -3.68
CA TRP A 386 -15.04 -23.14 -2.95
C TRP A 386 -14.23 -24.17 -3.72
N TYR A 387 -13.32 -24.86 -3.02
CA TYR A 387 -12.57 -25.98 -3.55
C TYR A 387 -12.89 -27.26 -2.79
N LEU A 388 -13.26 -28.31 -3.50
CA LEU A 388 -13.48 -29.65 -2.95
C LEU A 388 -12.27 -30.53 -3.20
N ASN A 389 -11.50 -30.79 -2.15
CA ASN A 389 -10.47 -31.80 -2.15
C ASN A 389 -11.09 -33.17 -1.86
N ARG A 390 -11.26 -34.01 -2.90
CA ARG A 390 -11.76 -35.39 -2.76
C ARG A 390 -10.73 -36.39 -2.26
N THR A 391 -9.46 -36.01 -2.15
CA THR A 391 -8.45 -36.91 -1.59
C THR A 391 -8.60 -37.00 -0.07
N ASN A 392 -8.15 -38.10 0.51
CA ASN A 392 -8.06 -38.23 1.97
C ASN A 392 -6.84 -37.48 2.54
N GLY A 393 -6.04 -36.81 1.69
CA GLY A 393 -4.81 -36.13 2.08
C GLY A 393 -4.99 -34.63 2.27
N VAL A 394 -4.14 -34.06 3.12
CA VAL A 394 -3.94 -32.61 3.27
C VAL A 394 -2.75 -32.22 2.39
N PHE A 395 -2.83 -31.09 1.69
CA PHE A 395 -1.70 -30.55 0.92
C PHE A 395 -1.57 -29.05 1.11
N SER A 396 -0.42 -28.51 0.69
CA SER A 396 -0.17 -27.07 0.65
C SER A 396 -0.36 -26.56 -0.78
N TRP A 397 -1.18 -25.53 -0.93
CA TRP A 397 -1.35 -24.77 -2.16
C TRP A 397 -0.48 -23.52 -2.10
N GLN A 398 0.36 -23.33 -3.13
CA GLN A 398 1.26 -22.18 -3.23
C GLN A 398 0.57 -21.09 -4.05
N LEU A 399 0.49 -19.90 -3.46
CA LEU A 399 -0.03 -18.68 -4.04
C LEU A 399 1.13 -17.72 -4.29
N PRO A 400 1.15 -16.97 -5.40
CA PRO A 400 2.18 -15.98 -5.66
C PRO A 400 2.27 -14.91 -4.56
#